data_AF-A0A820Z3J1-F1
#
_entry.id   AF-A0A820Z3J1-F1
#
_cell.length_a   1.000
_cell.length_b   1.000
_cell.length_c   1.000
_cell.angle_alpha   90.00
_cell.angle_beta   90.00
_cell.angle_gamma   90.00
#
_symmetry.space_group_name_H-M   'P 1'
#
loop_
_entity.id
_entity.type
_entity.pdbx_description
1 polymer ?
#
loop_
_entity_poly.entity_id
_entity_poly.type
_entity_poly.pdbx_seq_one_letter_code
_entity_poly.pdbx_strand_id
1 'polypeptide(L)'
;EFTPISSLIFFLHMKDAKAIPLTSDTIKRHNLKYRVIFGAVDRTINKKLQKQKFSSIPICTDIETMMKISEAYRKGELNENYPYERDILGFFLEPHTRSKLTEHLINTIHKAGKPLALVGPLLDDQKVQQEMIELGIDVLFTDRPNIFRQTFDSIPINK
;
A
#
# COMPACT_ATOMS: atom_id res chain seq x y z
N GLU A 1 -5.26 -6.56 -23.56
CA GLU A 1 -4.07 -7.43 -23.41
C GLU A 1 -3.67 -7.43 -21.94
N PHE A 2 -3.29 -8.58 -21.37
CA PHE A 2 -2.83 -8.63 -19.98
C PHE A 2 -1.38 -8.18 -19.88
N THR A 3 -1.03 -7.46 -18.82
CA THR A 3 0.35 -7.09 -18.51
C THR A 3 1.24 -8.34 -18.43
N PRO A 4 2.43 -8.37 -19.07
CA PRO A 4 3.33 -9.51 -19.00
C PRO A 4 3.65 -9.89 -17.56
N ILE A 5 3.75 -11.20 -17.28
CA ILE A 5 4.06 -11.67 -15.93
C ILE A 5 5.40 -11.12 -15.42
N SER A 6 6.35 -10.79 -16.29
CA SER A 6 7.66 -10.23 -15.91
C SER A 6 7.59 -8.82 -15.32
N SER A 7 6.54 -8.05 -15.64
CA SER A 7 6.35 -6.68 -15.16
C SER A 7 5.41 -6.56 -13.97
N LEU A 8 4.82 -7.66 -13.50
CA LEU A 8 3.93 -7.63 -12.33
C LEU A 8 4.68 -7.39 -11.02
N ILE A 9 4.04 -6.74 -10.06
CA ILE A 9 4.48 -6.69 -8.66
C ILE A 9 3.46 -7.48 -7.85
N PHE A 10 3.93 -8.35 -6.95
CA PHE A 10 3.10 -9.21 -6.13
C PHE A 10 2.96 -8.64 -4.73
N PHE A 11 1.73 -8.32 -4.32
CA PHE A 11 1.43 -8.04 -2.92
C PHE A 11 1.07 -9.35 -2.20
N LEU A 12 1.89 -9.75 -1.23
CA LEU A 12 1.68 -10.96 -0.44
C LEU A 12 1.12 -10.60 0.94
N HIS A 13 -0.20 -10.74 1.09
CA HIS A 13 -0.88 -10.54 2.36
C HIS A 13 -0.73 -11.75 3.27
N MET A 14 0.18 -11.66 4.24
CA MET A 14 0.47 -12.75 5.16
C MET A 14 -0.60 -12.86 6.24
N LYS A 15 -1.23 -14.05 6.31
CA LYS A 15 -2.24 -14.40 7.32
C LYS A 15 -1.69 -15.24 8.47
N ASP A 16 -0.57 -15.91 8.24
CA ASP A 16 0.11 -16.75 9.24
C ASP A 16 1.62 -16.50 9.20
N ALA A 17 2.21 -16.23 10.37
CA ALA A 17 3.65 -16.07 10.51
C ALA A 17 4.43 -17.36 10.23
N LYS A 18 3.82 -18.54 10.42
CA LYS A 18 4.48 -19.84 10.14
C LYS A 18 4.76 -20.04 8.66
N ALA A 19 4.05 -19.35 7.77
CA ALA A 19 4.24 -19.42 6.32
C ALA A 19 5.43 -18.57 5.82
N ILE A 20 5.95 -17.65 6.63
CA ILE A 20 7.01 -16.71 6.21
C ILE A 20 8.26 -17.42 5.64
N PRO A 21 8.81 -18.48 6.27
CA PRO A 21 10.00 -19.15 5.74
C PRO A 21 9.75 -19.77 4.36
N LEU A 22 8.64 -20.52 4.21
CA LEU A 22 8.28 -21.16 2.95
C LEU A 22 8.03 -20.15 1.82
N THR A 23 7.37 -19.03 2.14
CA THR A 23 7.16 -17.93 1.19
C THR A 23 8.50 -17.30 0.78
N SER A 24 9.42 -17.11 1.73
CA SER A 24 10.74 -16.52 1.46
C SER A 24 11.59 -17.43 0.57
N ASP A 25 11.56 -18.75 0.80
CA ASP A 25 12.24 -19.73 -0.05
C ASP A 25 11.67 -19.73 -1.48
N THR A 26 10.35 -19.59 -1.61
CA THR A 26 9.69 -19.48 -2.92
C THR A 26 10.14 -18.22 -3.66
N ILE A 27 10.15 -17.07 -2.97
CA ILE A 27 10.64 -15.80 -3.54
C ILE A 27 12.09 -15.93 -4.00
N LYS A 28 12.95 -16.59 -3.20
CA LYS A 28 14.35 -16.82 -3.55
C LYS A 28 14.48 -17.71 -4.79
N ARG A 29 13.78 -18.85 -4.80
CA ARG A 29 13.83 -19.84 -5.90
C ARG A 29 13.42 -19.21 -7.24
N HIS A 30 12.46 -18.29 -7.23
CA HIS A 30 11.94 -17.63 -8.43
C HIS A 30 12.55 -16.23 -8.67
N ASN A 31 13.56 -15.82 -7.90
CA ASN A 31 14.20 -14.50 -7.99
C ASN A 31 13.22 -13.31 -7.97
N LEU A 32 12.22 -13.37 -7.07
CA LEU A 32 11.13 -12.38 -6.99
C LEU A 32 11.40 -11.24 -6.01
N LYS A 33 12.60 -11.14 -5.42
CA LYS A 33 12.93 -10.20 -4.32
C LYS A 33 12.72 -8.71 -4.61
N TYR A 34 12.66 -8.31 -5.89
CA TYR A 34 12.41 -6.92 -6.32
C TYR A 34 11.00 -6.71 -6.87
N ARG A 35 10.16 -7.74 -6.80
CA ARG A 35 8.82 -7.78 -7.39
C ARG A 35 7.77 -8.20 -6.36
N VAL A 36 8.11 -8.14 -5.08
CA VAL A 36 7.23 -8.53 -3.99
C VAL A 36 7.13 -7.37 -3.02
N ILE A 37 5.93 -7.19 -2.50
CA ILE A 37 5.61 -6.33 -1.36
C ILE A 37 4.93 -7.25 -0.33
N PHE A 38 5.32 -7.15 0.93
CA PHE A 38 4.65 -7.87 2.01
C PHE A 38 3.65 -6.96 2.73
N GLY A 39 2.67 -7.57 3.38
CA GLY A 39 1.85 -6.90 4.38
C GLY A 39 1.11 -7.90 5.24
N ALA A 40 0.66 -7.46 6.41
CA ALA A 40 -0.24 -8.20 7.28
C ALA A 40 -1.11 -7.22 8.06
N VAL A 41 -2.37 -7.57 8.32
CA VAL A 41 -3.22 -6.79 9.22
C VAL A 41 -2.71 -6.90 10.66
N ASP A 42 -2.19 -8.07 11.03
CA ASP A 42 -1.63 -8.33 12.36
C ASP A 42 -0.18 -7.80 12.46
N ARG A 43 0.02 -6.86 13.40
CA ARG A 43 1.33 -6.27 13.69
C ARG A 43 2.39 -7.29 14.09
N THR A 44 2.02 -8.37 14.78
CA THR A 44 2.95 -9.42 15.19
C THR A 44 3.53 -10.16 13.98
N ILE A 45 2.71 -10.39 12.95
CA ILE A 45 3.15 -10.98 11.68
C ILE A 45 4.08 -10.02 10.96
N ASN A 46 3.72 -8.73 10.84
CA ASN A 46 4.59 -7.73 10.24
C ASN A 46 5.94 -7.58 10.97
N LYS A 47 5.96 -7.66 12.31
CA LYS A 47 7.20 -7.67 13.10
C LYS A 47 8.06 -8.90 12.83
N LYS A 48 7.45 -10.07 12.65
CA LYS A 48 8.16 -11.30 12.27
C LYS A 48 8.69 -11.22 10.83
N LEU A 49 7.87 -10.73 9.90
CA LEU A 49 8.27 -10.46 8.52
C LEU A 49 9.50 -9.56 8.48
N GLN A 50 9.50 -8.44 9.20
CA GLN A 50 10.62 -7.50 9.23
C GLN A 50 11.96 -8.16 9.63
N LYS A 51 11.91 -9.16 10.51
CA LYS A 51 13.10 -9.88 10.99
C LYS A 51 13.59 -10.98 10.03
N GLN A 52 12.71 -11.51 9.19
CA GLN A 52 12.98 -12.73 8.41
C GLN A 52 13.03 -12.50 6.90
N LYS A 53 12.39 -11.44 6.38
CA LYS A 53 12.37 -11.13 4.96
C LYS A 53 13.74 -10.70 4.45
N PHE A 54 13.90 -10.72 3.13
CA PHE A 54 14.97 -9.97 2.47
C PHE A 54 14.81 -8.48 2.77
N SER A 55 15.90 -7.81 3.15
CA SER A 55 15.90 -6.37 3.47
C SER A 55 15.30 -5.52 2.35
N SER A 56 15.49 -5.93 1.09
CA SER A 56 14.99 -5.25 -0.11
C SER A 56 13.47 -5.30 -0.31
N ILE A 57 12.74 -6.21 0.35
CA ILE A 57 11.29 -6.35 0.12
C ILE A 57 10.55 -5.38 1.04
N PRO A 58 9.76 -4.42 0.52
CA PRO A 58 9.02 -3.50 1.37
C PRO A 58 7.87 -4.19 2.15
N ILE A 59 7.51 -3.64 3.31
CA ILE A 59 6.32 -4.02 4.09
C ILE A 59 5.30 -2.88 4.17
N CYS A 60 4.05 -3.17 3.85
CA CYS A 60 2.89 -2.32 4.11
C CYS A 60 2.51 -2.29 5.59
N THR A 61 1.99 -1.16 6.06
CA THR A 61 1.52 -1.00 7.44
C THR A 61 0.44 -2.00 7.86
N ASP A 62 0.48 -2.36 9.15
CA ASP A 62 -0.61 -3.04 9.84
C ASP A 62 -1.67 -2.05 10.33
N ILE A 63 -2.82 -2.57 10.78
CA ILE A 63 -3.96 -1.75 11.20
C ILE A 63 -3.62 -0.86 12.40
N GLU A 64 -2.80 -1.33 13.34
CA GLU A 64 -2.42 -0.56 14.53
C GLU A 64 -1.54 0.63 14.13
N THR A 65 -0.54 0.41 13.25
CA THR A 65 0.28 1.49 12.72
C THR A 65 -0.56 2.50 11.93
N MET A 66 -1.52 2.06 11.11
CA MET A 66 -2.43 2.95 10.38
C MET A 66 -3.23 3.85 11.33
N MET A 67 -3.80 3.27 12.40
CA MET A 67 -4.56 4.04 13.39
C MET A 67 -3.69 5.09 14.09
N LYS A 68 -2.42 4.77 14.40
CA LYS A 68 -1.48 5.72 15.00
C LYS A 68 -1.16 6.88 14.08
N ILE A 69 -0.93 6.61 12.79
CA ILE A 69 -0.70 7.66 11.80
C ILE A 69 -1.94 8.55 11.67
N SER A 70 -3.13 7.95 11.61
CA SER A 70 -4.39 8.72 11.54
C SER A 70 -4.59 9.60 12.78
N GLU A 71 -4.25 9.11 13.97
CA GLU A 71 -4.35 9.88 15.20
C GLU A 71 -3.32 11.01 15.27
N ALA A 72 -2.05 10.73 14.91
CA ALA A 72 -0.99 11.73 14.82
C ALA A 72 -1.37 12.85 13.84
N TYR A 73 -1.95 12.49 12.68
CA TYR A 73 -2.45 13.47 11.72
C TYR A 73 -3.54 14.35 12.32
N ARG A 74 -4.54 13.75 12.98
CA ARG A 74 -5.62 14.49 13.64
C ARG A 74 -5.12 15.46 14.71
N LYS A 75 -4.01 15.14 15.38
CA LYS A 75 -3.38 15.99 16.40
C LYS A 75 -2.43 17.04 15.82
N GLY A 76 -2.18 17.04 14.52
CA GLY A 76 -1.18 17.92 13.89
C GLY A 76 0.27 17.52 14.19
N GLU A 77 0.49 16.27 14.61
CA GLU A 77 1.81 15.72 14.98
C GLU A 77 2.50 15.04 13.79
N LEU A 78 1.75 14.72 12.73
CA LEU A 78 2.28 14.09 11.53
C LEU A 78 3.00 15.12 10.65
N ASN A 79 4.29 14.92 10.44
CA ASN A 79 5.13 15.71 9.53
C ASN A 79 6.15 14.79 8.85
N GLU A 80 7.00 15.36 7.97
CA GLU A 80 8.01 14.61 7.22
C GLU A 80 9.04 13.86 8.08
N ASN A 81 9.23 14.27 9.33
CA ASN A 81 10.16 13.65 10.30
C ASN A 81 9.47 12.66 11.24
N TYR A 82 8.17 12.41 11.07
CA TYR A 82 7.45 11.45 11.89
C TYR A 82 8.12 10.05 11.78
N PRO A 83 8.24 9.28 12.88
CA PRO A 83 8.94 8.00 12.88
C PRO A 83 8.11 6.88 12.23
N TYR A 84 7.98 6.92 10.89
CA TYR A 84 7.25 5.92 10.13
C TYR A 84 7.89 4.53 10.29
N GLU A 85 7.16 3.59 10.92
CA GLU A 85 7.66 2.23 11.18
C GLU A 85 7.79 1.36 9.91
N ARG A 86 7.28 1.81 8.76
CA ARG A 86 7.01 0.96 7.58
C ARG A 86 7.45 1.60 6.27
N ASP A 87 7.62 0.75 5.26
CA ASP A 87 8.09 1.15 3.93
C ASP A 87 6.97 1.76 3.12
N ILE A 88 5.77 1.16 3.17
CA ILE A 88 4.57 1.59 2.47
C ILE A 88 3.46 1.82 3.50
N LEU A 89 2.78 2.94 3.42
CA LEU A 89 1.64 3.23 4.31
C LEU A 89 0.37 2.73 3.65
N GLY A 90 -0.45 1.97 4.38
CA GLY A 90 -1.70 1.37 3.90
C GLY A 90 -2.89 1.94 4.67
N PHE A 91 -3.91 2.42 3.96
CA PHE A 91 -5.17 2.86 4.56
C PHE A 91 -6.38 2.10 4.01
N PHE A 92 -7.34 1.83 4.88
CA PHE A 92 -8.66 1.36 4.47
C PHE A 92 -9.48 2.53 3.92
N LEU A 93 -9.93 2.44 2.68
CA LEU A 93 -10.82 3.40 2.06
C LEU A 93 -12.29 2.98 2.24
N GLU A 94 -12.92 3.60 3.22
CA GLU A 94 -14.32 3.44 3.58
C GLU A 94 -14.99 4.82 3.68
N PRO A 95 -16.33 4.91 3.67
CA PRO A 95 -17.03 6.20 3.72
C PRO A 95 -16.56 7.12 4.87
N HIS A 96 -16.25 6.53 6.02
CA HIS A 96 -15.84 7.26 7.22
C HIS A 96 -14.34 7.59 7.28
N THR A 97 -13.51 7.00 6.41
CA THR A 97 -12.07 7.28 6.32
C THR A 97 -11.72 8.14 5.13
N ARG A 98 -12.54 8.16 4.07
CA ARG A 98 -12.31 8.94 2.85
C ARG A 98 -12.08 10.42 3.14
N SER A 99 -12.87 11.03 4.02
CA SER A 99 -12.71 12.45 4.39
C SER A 99 -11.38 12.78 5.07
N LYS A 100 -10.65 11.78 5.54
CA LYS A 100 -9.32 11.94 6.15
C LYS A 100 -8.20 11.96 5.11
N LEU A 101 -8.43 11.49 3.89
CA LEU A 101 -7.47 11.49 2.79
C LEU A 101 -7.43 12.86 2.10
N THR A 102 -6.92 13.85 2.82
CA THR A 102 -6.70 15.20 2.30
C THR A 102 -5.38 15.27 1.53
N GLU A 103 -5.26 16.18 0.56
CA GLU A 103 -3.98 16.49 -0.11
C GLU A 103 -2.85 16.78 0.89
N HIS A 104 -3.13 17.45 2.00
CA HIS A 104 -2.12 17.75 3.01
C HIS A 104 -1.53 16.49 3.65
N LEU A 105 -2.36 15.51 4.01
CA LEU A 105 -1.91 14.20 4.52
C LEU A 105 -1.03 13.49 3.48
N ILE A 106 -1.49 13.43 2.23
CA ILE A 106 -0.80 12.74 1.14
C ILE A 106 0.56 13.38 0.88
N ASN A 107 0.59 14.71 0.74
CA ASN A 107 1.82 15.48 0.56
C ASN A 107 2.79 15.31 1.74
N THR A 108 2.30 15.20 2.97
CA THR A 108 3.15 14.97 4.15
C THR A 108 3.81 13.59 4.08
N ILE A 109 3.04 12.57 3.71
CA ILE A 109 3.53 11.19 3.53
C ILE A 109 4.56 11.12 2.39
N HIS A 110 4.30 11.78 1.25
CA HIS A 110 5.22 11.83 0.13
C HIS A 110 6.50 12.61 0.43
N LYS A 111 6.42 13.71 1.19
CA LYS A 111 7.61 14.44 1.67
C LYS A 111 8.51 13.58 2.57
N ALA A 112 7.93 12.62 3.29
CA ALA A 112 8.68 11.62 4.04
C ALA A 112 9.27 10.49 3.16
N GLY A 113 9.09 10.56 1.83
CA GLY A 113 9.56 9.56 0.88
C GLY A 113 8.81 8.24 0.97
N LYS A 114 7.56 8.25 1.45
CA LYS A 114 6.76 7.04 1.65
C LYS A 114 5.66 6.94 0.59
N PRO A 115 5.53 5.80 -0.12
CA PRO A 115 4.36 5.54 -0.94
C PRO A 115 3.13 5.22 -0.06
N LEU A 116 1.96 5.54 -0.59
CA LEU A 116 0.66 5.36 0.01
C LEU A 116 -0.18 4.36 -0.80
N ALA A 117 -0.65 3.32 -0.12
CA ALA A 117 -1.52 2.30 -0.66
C ALA A 117 -2.91 2.38 -0.04
N LEU A 118 -3.96 2.22 -0.85
CA LEU A 118 -5.34 2.16 -0.41
C LEU A 118 -5.96 0.80 -0.74
N VAL A 119 -6.74 0.28 0.20
CA VAL A 119 -7.56 -0.91 0.04
C VAL A 119 -8.96 -0.64 0.55
N GLY A 120 -9.99 -1.13 -0.10
CA GLY A 120 -11.36 -1.02 0.40
C GLY A 120 -12.40 -1.05 -0.70
N PRO A 121 -13.67 -1.32 -0.35
CA PRO A 121 -14.74 -1.53 -1.32
C PRO A 121 -15.05 -0.30 -2.17
N LEU A 122 -14.73 0.90 -1.69
CA LEU A 122 -14.92 2.13 -2.47
C LEU A 122 -14.02 2.18 -3.71
N LEU A 123 -12.91 1.44 -3.73
CA LEU A 123 -11.98 1.41 -4.87
C LEU A 123 -12.50 0.62 -6.07
N ASP A 124 -13.69 0.03 -5.99
CA ASP A 124 -14.34 -0.63 -7.13
C ASP A 124 -15.22 0.33 -7.96
N ASP A 125 -15.38 1.57 -7.49
CA ASP A 125 -16.04 2.64 -8.21
C ASP A 125 -15.04 3.45 -9.06
N GLN A 126 -15.35 3.63 -10.35
CA GLN A 126 -14.49 4.34 -11.29
C GLN A 126 -14.20 5.79 -10.88
N LYS A 127 -15.21 6.51 -10.37
CA LYS A 127 -15.03 7.92 -9.97
C LYS A 127 -14.12 8.02 -8.75
N VAL A 128 -14.27 7.09 -7.81
CA VAL A 128 -13.38 7.02 -6.64
C VAL A 128 -11.96 6.67 -7.07
N GLN A 129 -11.77 5.70 -7.95
CA GLN A 129 -10.45 5.38 -8.48
C GLN A 129 -9.78 6.60 -9.13
N GLN A 130 -10.53 7.34 -9.97
CA GLN A 130 -10.02 8.55 -10.62
C GLN A 130 -9.60 9.60 -9.60
N GLU A 131 -10.46 9.90 -8.62
CA GLU A 131 -10.15 10.85 -7.54
C GLU A 131 -8.89 10.45 -6.77
N MET A 132 -8.74 9.16 -6.44
CA MET A 132 -7.55 8.69 -5.72
C MET A 132 -6.28 8.79 -6.57
N ILE A 133 -6.38 8.56 -7.89
CA ILE A 133 -5.23 8.74 -8.80
C ILE A 133 -4.86 10.23 -8.88
N GLU A 134 -5.84 11.12 -9.04
CA GLU A 134 -5.64 12.58 -9.12
C GLU A 134 -5.05 13.14 -7.82
N LEU A 135 -5.45 12.61 -6.66
CA LEU A 135 -4.88 12.94 -5.36
C LEU A 135 -3.44 12.44 -5.17
N GLY A 136 -2.90 11.64 -6.10
CA GLY A 136 -1.52 11.15 -6.06
C GLY A 136 -1.33 9.86 -5.26
N ILE A 137 -2.37 9.04 -5.07
CA ILE A 137 -2.20 7.75 -4.39
C ILE A 137 -1.35 6.79 -5.23
N ASP A 138 -0.35 6.15 -4.62
CA ASP A 138 0.63 5.33 -5.33
C ASP A 138 0.11 3.93 -5.70
N VAL A 139 -0.73 3.32 -4.85
CA VAL A 139 -1.23 1.95 -5.04
C VAL A 139 -2.71 1.85 -4.68
N LEU A 140 -3.54 1.36 -5.59
CA LEU A 140 -4.95 1.05 -5.33
C LEU A 140 -5.19 -0.47 -5.44
N PHE A 141 -5.74 -1.07 -4.40
CA PHE A 141 -6.23 -2.45 -4.41
C PHE A 141 -7.73 -2.47 -4.73
N THR A 142 -8.11 -3.13 -5.82
CA THR A 142 -9.49 -3.21 -6.31
C THR A 142 -9.82 -4.62 -6.80
N ASP A 143 -11.08 -5.01 -6.63
CA ASP A 143 -11.63 -6.26 -7.16
C ASP A 143 -12.13 -6.09 -8.61
N ARG A 144 -12.05 -4.87 -9.18
CA ARG A 144 -12.46 -4.53 -10.56
C ARG A 144 -11.28 -3.99 -11.39
N PRO A 145 -10.24 -4.81 -11.63
CA PRO A 145 -9.03 -4.37 -12.35
C PRO A 145 -9.31 -3.94 -13.80
N ASN A 146 -10.36 -4.46 -14.44
CA ASN A 146 -10.79 -4.06 -15.78
C ASN A 146 -11.30 -2.61 -15.80
N ILE A 147 -12.02 -2.18 -14.75
CA ILE A 147 -12.48 -0.80 -14.62
C ILE A 147 -11.31 0.09 -14.29
N PHE A 148 -10.47 -0.32 -13.34
CA PHE A 148 -9.27 0.44 -13.01
C PHE A 148 -8.38 0.70 -14.23
N ARG A 149 -8.24 -0.28 -15.13
CA ARG A 149 -7.52 -0.08 -16.38
C ARG A 149 -8.16 1.01 -17.25
N GLN A 150 -9.48 1.00 -17.42
CA GLN A 150 -10.20 2.02 -18.18
C GLN A 150 -10.05 3.40 -17.55
N THR A 151 -10.18 3.49 -16.23
CA THR A 151 -9.95 4.72 -15.47
C THR A 151 -8.55 5.25 -15.71
N PHE A 152 -7.53 4.41 -15.54
CA PHE A 152 -6.13 4.81 -15.69
C PHE A 152 -5.80 5.26 -17.11
N ASP A 153 -6.29 4.55 -18.14
CA ASP A 153 -6.08 4.91 -19.55
C ASP A 153 -6.83 6.19 -19.96
N SER A 154 -7.85 6.61 -19.21
CA SER A 154 -8.63 7.83 -19.48
C SER A 154 -8.01 9.11 -18.91
N ILE A 155 -7.04 9.00 -18.00
CA ILE A 155 -6.42 10.17 -17.36
C ILE A 155 -5.35 10.72 -18.31
N PRO A 156 -5.44 12.00 -18.72
CA PRO A 156 -4.43 12.61 -19.57
C PRO A 156 -3.10 12.66 -18.81
N ILE A 157 -2.11 11.90 -19.29
CA ILE A 157 -0.75 11.97 -18.75
C ILE A 157 -0.16 13.31 -19.20
N ASN A 158 -0.30 14.34 -18.36
CA ASN A 158 0.53 15.52 -18.47
C ASN A 158 1.96 15.09 -18.13
N LYS A 159 2.70 14.69 -19.16
CA LYS A 159 4.15 14.41 -19.09
C LYS A 159 4.94 15.70 -18.92
#